data_AF-A0A8T4RC04-F1
#
_entry.id   AF-A0A8T4RC04-F1
#
_cell.length_a   1.000
_cell.length_b   1.000
_cell.length_c   1.000
_cell.angle_alpha   90.00
_cell.angle_beta   90.00
_cell.angle_gamma   90.00
#
_symmetry.space_group_name_H-M   'P 1'
#
loop_
_entity.id
_entity.type
_entity.pdbx_description
1 polymer ?
#
loop_
_entity_poly.entity_id
_entity_poly.type
_entity_poly.pdbx_seq_one_letter_code
_entity_poly.pdbx_strand_id
1 'polypeptide(L)'
;PFPGAGYGYYLLLKDIVKGEVKAKGHVCSIKEGSAFCDGKVIQGLRIAGDYAVIAAVHYTSWENATQIRSTHRIEPSLNDPFVYLTPPGTMQGWSEETIRKEIGANAANTDVKIRLSVPVGRIWIKFTRSKIVHFAISGLIDEHMINDLEIQKHS
;
A
#
# COMPACT_ATOMS: atom_id res chain seq x y z
N PRO A 1 -16.25 -3.18 -3.79
CA PRO A 1 -15.96 -3.93 -2.54
C PRO A 1 -15.15 -3.02 -1.60
N PHE A 2 -15.42 -3.03 -0.30
CA PHE A 2 -14.60 -2.32 0.69
C PHE A 2 -13.50 -3.26 1.20
N PRO A 3 -12.25 -2.79 1.39
CA PRO A 3 -11.17 -3.59 1.96
C PRO A 3 -11.37 -3.87 3.45
N GLY A 4 -11.01 -5.08 3.88
CA GLY A 4 -11.32 -5.60 5.21
C GLY A 4 -12.83 -5.70 5.47
N ALA A 5 -13.24 -6.31 6.57
CA ALA A 5 -14.66 -6.50 6.93
C ALA A 5 -15.44 -5.19 7.25
N GLY A 6 -15.04 -4.03 6.72
CA GLY A 6 -15.69 -2.73 6.91
C GLY A 6 -15.27 -1.95 8.17
N TYR A 7 -14.48 -2.56 9.06
CA TYR A 7 -14.09 -1.94 10.34
C TYR A 7 -12.84 -1.04 10.28
N GLY A 8 -12.05 -1.13 9.20
CA GLY A 8 -10.81 -0.34 9.06
C GLY A 8 -11.04 1.13 8.69
N TYR A 9 -10.07 1.99 8.98
CA TYR A 9 -10.06 3.40 8.59
C TYR A 9 -9.60 3.49 7.14
N TYR A 10 -10.51 3.21 6.20
CA TYR A 10 -10.21 3.24 4.77
C TYR A 10 -10.78 4.48 4.10
N LEU A 11 -9.97 5.11 3.26
CA LEU A 11 -10.36 6.20 2.37
C LEU A 11 -10.05 5.81 0.94
N LEU A 12 -11.05 5.87 0.05
CA LEU A 12 -10.82 5.67 -1.37
C LEU A 12 -10.06 6.88 -1.92
N LEU A 13 -8.92 6.64 -2.58
CA LEU A 13 -8.04 7.72 -3.04
C LEU A 13 -8.76 8.65 -4.04
N LYS A 14 -9.62 8.10 -4.90
CA LYS A 14 -10.48 8.87 -5.81
C LYS A 14 -11.30 9.95 -5.11
N ASP A 15 -11.71 9.74 -3.86
CA ASP A 15 -12.50 10.73 -3.14
C ASP A 15 -11.62 11.83 -2.54
N ILE A 16 -10.39 11.50 -2.11
CA ILE A 16 -9.39 12.47 -1.66
C ILE A 16 -8.92 13.36 -2.83
N VAL A 17 -8.83 12.82 -4.04
CA VAL A 17 -8.44 13.59 -5.24
C VAL A 17 -9.49 14.66 -5.60
N LYS A 18 -10.77 14.45 -5.26
CA LYS A 18 -11.83 15.43 -5.49
C LYS A 18 -11.83 16.59 -4.49
N GLY A 19 -11.12 16.46 -3.37
CA GLY A 19 -11.06 17.49 -2.34
C GLY A 19 -10.69 16.96 -0.97
N GLU A 20 -10.78 17.83 0.04
CA GLU A 20 -10.55 17.42 1.42
C GLU A 20 -11.62 16.42 1.88
N VAL A 21 -11.19 15.26 2.37
CA VAL A 21 -12.06 14.21 2.91
C VAL A 21 -11.78 14.05 4.39
N LYS A 22 -12.86 14.03 5.18
CA LYS A 22 -12.82 13.74 6.62
C LYS A 22 -13.43 12.37 6.86
N ALA A 23 -12.66 11.44 7.39
CA ALA A 23 -13.18 10.14 7.79
C ALA A 23 -12.57 9.67 9.10
N LYS A 24 -13.46 9.29 10.02
CA LYS A 24 -13.12 8.68 11.32
C LYS A 24 -11.99 9.44 12.06
N GLY A 25 -12.02 10.78 12.04
CA GLY A 25 -11.05 11.64 12.74
C GLY A 25 -9.79 12.00 11.96
N HIS A 26 -9.62 11.50 10.74
CA HIS A 26 -8.52 11.87 9.84
C HIS A 26 -9.00 12.86 8.78
N VAL A 27 -8.15 13.85 8.47
CA VAL A 27 -8.38 14.83 7.39
C VAL A 27 -7.34 14.63 6.31
N CYS A 28 -7.77 14.23 5.12
CA CYS A 28 -6.90 13.95 3.99
C CYS A 28 -7.18 14.86 2.80
N SER A 29 -6.14 15.27 2.09
CA SER A 29 -6.25 16.14 0.91
C SER A 29 -5.10 15.90 -0.07
N ILE A 30 -5.28 16.32 -1.33
CA ILE A 30 -4.20 16.39 -2.32
C ILE A 30 -3.78 17.85 -2.50
N LYS A 31 -2.48 18.13 -2.44
CA LYS A 31 -1.89 19.45 -2.76
C LYS A 31 -0.68 19.24 -3.66
N GLU A 32 -0.65 19.93 -4.80
CA GLU A 32 0.47 19.86 -5.76
C GLU A 32 0.83 18.41 -6.16
N GLY A 33 -0.19 17.56 -6.29
CA GLY A 33 -0.04 16.13 -6.61
C GLY A 33 0.45 15.26 -5.44
N SER A 34 0.74 15.81 -4.27
CA SER A 34 1.11 15.04 -3.08
C SER A 34 -0.10 14.80 -2.18
N ALA A 35 -0.20 13.60 -1.61
CA ALA A 35 -1.26 13.26 -0.67
C ALA A 35 -0.85 13.59 0.76
N PHE A 36 -1.75 14.24 1.50
CA PHE A 36 -1.57 14.62 2.90
C PHE A 36 -2.69 14.02 3.74
N CYS A 37 -2.37 13.55 4.94
CA CYS A 37 -3.34 13.21 5.97
C CYS A 37 -2.87 13.73 7.32
N ASP A 38 -3.76 14.40 8.04
CA ASP A 38 -3.49 15.09 9.31
C ASP A 38 -2.27 16.01 9.23
N GLY A 39 -2.14 16.72 8.10
CA GLY A 39 -1.02 17.62 7.82
C GLY A 39 0.31 16.93 7.46
N LYS A 40 0.37 15.59 7.46
CA LYS A 40 1.58 14.83 7.09
C LYS A 40 1.48 14.29 5.68
N VAL A 41 2.59 14.35 4.94
CA VAL A 41 2.70 13.72 3.62
C VAL A 41 2.60 12.20 3.77
N ILE A 42 1.76 11.57 2.95
CA ILE A 42 1.78 10.12 2.75
C ILE A 42 2.98 9.81 1.85
N GLN A 43 4.03 9.25 2.44
CA GLN A 43 5.26 8.93 1.72
C GLN A 43 5.00 7.96 0.57
N GLY A 44 5.72 8.16 -0.54
CA GLY A 44 5.62 7.29 -1.70
C GLY A 44 4.31 7.36 -2.46
N LEU A 45 3.44 8.35 -2.24
CA LEU A 45 2.20 8.52 -3.02
C LEU A 45 2.18 9.86 -3.76
N ARG A 46 2.06 9.81 -5.09
CA ARG A 46 1.88 10.99 -5.95
C ARG A 46 0.72 10.80 -6.92
N ILE A 47 -0.05 11.85 -7.16
CA ILE A 47 -1.17 11.87 -8.12
C ILE A 47 -0.69 12.44 -9.45
N ALA A 48 -1.02 11.75 -10.53
CA ALA A 48 -0.72 12.12 -11.91
C ALA A 48 -1.96 11.85 -12.78
N GLY A 49 -2.83 12.86 -12.92
CA GLY A 49 -4.12 12.71 -13.61
C GLY A 49 -5.03 11.71 -12.90
N ASP A 50 -5.53 10.72 -13.65
CA ASP A 50 -6.41 9.66 -13.14
C ASP A 50 -5.65 8.49 -12.47
N TYR A 51 -4.32 8.58 -12.41
CA TYR A 51 -3.44 7.56 -11.84
C TYR A 51 -2.72 8.09 -10.61
N ALA A 52 -2.33 7.17 -9.74
CA ALA A 52 -1.36 7.41 -8.70
C ALA A 52 -0.07 6.65 -9.00
N VAL A 53 1.05 7.34 -8.82
CA VAL A 53 2.39 6.77 -8.77
C VAL A 53 2.68 6.42 -7.31
N ILE A 54 2.88 5.13 -7.04
CA ILE A 54 3.13 4.60 -5.69
C ILE A 54 4.53 4.03 -5.64
N ALA A 55 5.36 4.49 -4.71
CA ALA A 55 6.55 3.79 -4.24
C ALA A 55 6.20 3.18 -2.88
N ALA A 56 6.34 1.86 -2.73
CA ALA A 56 5.94 1.16 -1.52
C ALA A 56 6.76 -0.11 -1.31
N VAL A 57 6.54 -0.77 -0.18
CA VAL A 57 7.12 -2.07 0.18
C VAL A 57 5.98 -3.06 0.37
N HIS A 58 6.13 -4.25 -0.21
CA HIS A 58 5.34 -5.43 0.09
C HIS A 58 6.19 -6.40 0.90
N TYR A 59 5.80 -6.63 2.16
CA TYR A 59 6.48 -7.57 3.05
C TYR A 59 5.91 -8.97 2.85
N THR A 60 6.77 -9.95 2.56
CA THR A 60 6.37 -11.33 2.27
C THR A 60 7.49 -12.33 2.55
N SER A 61 7.29 -13.61 2.24
CA SER A 61 8.36 -14.63 2.31
C SER A 61 9.33 -14.50 1.14
N TRP A 62 10.54 -15.05 1.29
CA TRP A 62 11.52 -15.11 0.22
C TRP A 62 10.97 -15.81 -1.04
N GLU A 63 10.30 -16.94 -0.87
CA GLU A 63 9.71 -17.72 -1.97
C GLU A 63 8.70 -16.88 -2.75
N ASN A 64 7.76 -16.24 -2.05
CA ASN A 64 6.78 -15.36 -2.65
C ASN A 64 7.43 -14.15 -3.33
N ALA A 65 8.45 -13.53 -2.71
CA ALA A 65 9.18 -12.43 -3.33
C ALA A 65 9.86 -12.85 -4.64
N THR A 66 10.44 -14.05 -4.69
CA THR A 66 11.04 -14.57 -5.93
C THR A 66 10.00 -14.88 -7.00
N GLN A 67 8.81 -15.35 -6.61
CA GLN A 67 7.69 -15.56 -7.53
C GLN A 67 7.15 -14.24 -8.07
N ILE A 68 6.99 -13.23 -7.21
CA ILE A 68 6.58 -11.88 -7.63
C ILE A 68 7.60 -11.32 -8.63
N ARG A 69 8.90 -11.47 -8.36
CA ARG A 69 9.96 -11.02 -9.27
C ARG A 69 9.96 -11.78 -10.60
N SER A 70 9.67 -13.08 -10.62
CA SER A 70 9.65 -13.86 -11.87
C SER A 70 8.41 -13.58 -12.71
N THR A 71 7.26 -13.43 -12.06
CA THR A 71 5.97 -13.25 -12.74
C THR A 71 5.62 -11.78 -13.00
N HIS A 72 6.31 -10.83 -12.34
CA HIS A 72 5.94 -9.41 -12.30
C HIS A 72 4.47 -9.20 -11.92
N ARG A 73 4.00 -9.99 -10.94
CA ARG A 73 2.60 -9.99 -10.51
C ARG A 73 2.51 -10.12 -8.99
N ILE A 74 1.55 -9.43 -8.39
CA ILE A 74 1.17 -9.60 -6.98
C ILE A 74 -0.33 -9.90 -6.93
N GLU A 75 -0.65 -11.08 -6.43
CA GLU A 75 -2.03 -11.54 -6.30
C GLU A 75 -2.59 -11.19 -4.92
N PRO A 76 -3.87 -10.77 -4.84
CA PRO A 76 -4.56 -10.68 -3.57
C PRO A 76 -4.78 -12.08 -2.98
N SER A 77 -5.05 -12.15 -1.67
CA SER A 77 -5.41 -13.43 -1.05
C SER A 77 -6.78 -13.93 -1.53
N LEU A 78 -7.03 -15.24 -1.43
CA LEU A 78 -8.32 -15.82 -1.81
C LEU A 78 -9.52 -15.25 -1.03
N ASN A 79 -9.28 -14.76 0.20
CA ASN A 79 -10.32 -14.28 1.10
C ASN A 79 -10.44 -12.75 1.14
N ASP A 80 -9.51 -12.02 0.53
CA ASP A 80 -9.47 -10.56 0.54
C ASP A 80 -8.93 -10.06 -0.80
N PRO A 81 -9.75 -9.41 -1.65
CA PRO A 81 -9.41 -9.05 -3.03
C PRO A 81 -8.51 -7.82 -3.12
N PHE A 82 -7.62 -7.62 -2.15
CA PHE A 82 -6.73 -6.48 -2.05
C PHE A 82 -5.29 -6.92 -1.82
N VAL A 83 -4.38 -6.22 -2.50
CA VAL A 83 -2.94 -6.27 -2.22
C VAL A 83 -2.60 -5.13 -1.27
N TYR A 84 -1.94 -5.45 -0.16
CA TYR A 84 -1.51 -4.47 0.83
C TYR A 84 -0.03 -4.14 0.67
N LEU A 85 0.24 -2.84 0.60
CA LEU A 85 1.59 -2.26 0.52
C LEU A 85 1.75 -1.21 1.60
N THR A 86 2.98 -0.98 2.04
CA THR A 86 3.32 0.05 3.03
C THR A 86 4.17 1.15 2.40
N PRO A 87 3.99 2.41 2.78
CA PRO A 87 4.92 3.48 2.42
C PRO A 87 6.37 3.14 2.79
N PRO A 88 7.36 3.62 2.03
CA PRO A 88 8.76 3.38 2.32
C PRO A 88 9.15 3.93 3.69
N GLY A 89 10.04 3.23 4.40
CA GLY A 89 10.55 3.63 5.71
C GLY A 89 9.62 3.34 6.89
N THR A 90 8.34 3.02 6.65
CA THR A 90 7.33 2.86 7.71
C THR A 90 7.70 1.83 8.77
N MET A 91 8.28 0.70 8.36
CA MET A 91 8.68 -0.40 9.25
C MET A 91 10.19 -0.63 9.22
N GLN A 92 10.97 0.40 8.89
CA GLN A 92 12.43 0.29 8.84
C GLN A 92 12.98 -0.04 10.22
N GLY A 93 13.82 -1.08 10.29
CA GLY A 93 14.43 -1.56 11.54
C GLY A 93 13.50 -2.35 12.45
N TRP A 94 12.26 -2.65 12.02
CA TRP A 94 11.37 -3.53 12.77
C TRP A 94 11.80 -4.99 12.62
N SER A 95 11.59 -5.79 13.66
CA SER A 95 11.78 -7.24 13.56
C SER A 95 10.70 -7.86 12.67
N GLU A 96 11.02 -8.99 12.01
CA GLU A 96 10.04 -9.74 11.22
C GLU A 96 8.77 -10.04 12.03
N GLU A 97 8.92 -10.47 13.29
CA GLU A 97 7.78 -10.78 14.15
C GLU A 97 6.83 -9.57 14.30
N THR A 98 7.39 -8.37 14.44
CA THR A 98 6.61 -7.13 14.58
C THR A 98 5.91 -6.78 13.27
N ILE A 99 6.62 -6.90 12.15
CA ILE A 99 6.05 -6.66 10.81
C ILE A 99 4.89 -7.62 10.56
N ARG A 100 5.09 -8.93 10.78
CA ARG A 100 4.06 -9.96 10.61
C ARG A 100 2.80 -9.67 11.43
N LYS A 101 2.96 -9.25 12.69
CA LYS A 101 1.84 -8.88 13.57
C LYS A 101 1.08 -7.67 13.04
N GLU A 102 1.76 -6.63 12.57
CA GLU A 102 1.13 -5.42 12.03
C GLU A 102 0.37 -5.69 10.72
N ILE A 103 0.97 -6.45 9.79
CA ILE A 103 0.38 -6.71 8.47
C ILE A 103 -0.52 -7.96 8.44
N GLY A 104 -0.54 -8.76 9.50
CA GLY A 104 -1.31 -10.00 9.58
C GLY A 104 -0.82 -11.12 8.65
N ALA A 105 0.49 -11.21 8.41
CA ALA A 105 1.09 -12.19 7.49
C ALA A 105 1.80 -13.34 8.21
N ASN A 106 1.87 -14.49 7.54
CA ASN A 106 2.59 -15.66 8.03
C ASN A 106 4.12 -15.53 7.93
N ALA A 107 4.62 -14.68 7.03
CA ALA A 107 6.05 -14.42 6.84
C ALA A 107 6.25 -12.98 6.37
N ALA A 108 7.33 -12.35 6.79
CA ALA A 108 7.68 -10.98 6.41
C ALA A 108 9.20 -10.75 6.40
N ASN A 109 9.97 -11.79 6.08
CA ASN A 109 11.44 -11.75 6.05
C ASN A 109 12.02 -11.15 4.77
N THR A 110 11.18 -10.71 3.83
CA THR A 110 11.63 -10.15 2.56
C THR A 110 10.81 -8.92 2.19
N ASP A 111 11.52 -7.87 1.81
CA ASP A 111 10.97 -6.63 1.27
C ASP A 111 10.92 -6.73 -0.24
N VAL A 112 9.74 -6.55 -0.82
CA VAL A 112 9.58 -6.27 -2.25
C VAL A 112 9.32 -4.77 -2.38
N LYS A 113 10.36 -4.01 -2.69
CA LYS A 113 10.25 -2.58 -3.00
C LYS A 113 9.69 -2.45 -4.40
N ILE A 114 8.62 -1.70 -4.55
CA ILE A 114 7.86 -1.64 -5.79
C ILE A 114 7.48 -0.21 -6.14
N ARG A 115 7.58 0.13 -7.43
CA ARG A 115 7.00 1.35 -7.98
C ARG A 115 5.86 0.99 -8.91
N LEU A 116 4.71 1.62 -8.72
CA LEU A 116 3.48 1.30 -9.41
C LEU A 116 2.83 2.53 -10.04
N SER A 117 2.09 2.32 -11.12
CA SER A 117 1.13 3.27 -11.70
C SER A 117 -0.26 2.64 -11.66
N VAL A 118 -1.12 3.11 -10.76
CA VAL A 118 -2.42 2.47 -10.49
C VAL A 118 -3.55 3.50 -10.56
N PRO A 119 -4.69 3.19 -11.21
CA PRO A 119 -5.86 4.08 -11.21
C PRO A 119 -6.31 4.45 -9.79
N VAL A 120 -6.58 5.74 -9.55
CA VAL A 120 -6.96 6.23 -8.20
C VAL A 120 -8.24 5.56 -7.66
N GLY A 121 -9.10 5.05 -8.54
CA GLY A 121 -10.30 4.29 -8.18
C GLY A 121 -10.05 2.90 -7.61
N ARG A 122 -8.81 2.38 -7.67
CA ARG A 122 -8.44 1.07 -7.14
C ARG A 122 -7.70 1.13 -5.81
N ILE A 123 -7.28 2.32 -5.38
CA ILE A 123 -6.41 2.50 -4.23
C ILE A 123 -7.22 2.99 -3.04
N TRP A 124 -7.07 2.28 -1.93
CA TRP A 124 -7.59 2.70 -0.64
C TRP A 124 -6.42 3.02 0.29
N ILE A 125 -6.51 4.14 0.98
CA ILE A 125 -5.59 4.54 2.05
C ILE A 125 -6.16 3.98 3.36
N LYS A 126 -5.44 3.05 3.98
CA LYS A 126 -5.78 2.43 5.26
C LYS A 126 -4.99 3.10 6.37
N PHE A 127 -5.66 3.55 7.42
CA PHE A 127 -5.02 3.93 8.68
C PHE A 127 -5.18 2.81 9.70
N THR A 128 -4.10 2.41 10.35
CA THR A 128 -4.14 1.48 11.48
C THR A 128 -4.21 2.25 12.80
N ARG A 129 -4.45 1.54 13.90
CA ARG A 129 -4.45 2.13 15.25
C ARG A 129 -3.09 2.73 15.62
N SER A 130 -2.00 2.21 15.07
CA SER A 130 -0.63 2.74 15.22
C SER A 130 -0.36 3.96 14.33
N LYS A 131 -1.39 4.47 13.62
CA LYS A 131 -1.32 5.56 12.62
C LYS A 131 -0.42 5.24 11.44
N ILE A 132 -0.14 3.95 11.20
CA ILE A 132 0.53 3.50 10.00
C ILE A 132 -0.45 3.59 8.84
N VAL A 133 0.05 4.10 7.72
CA VAL A 133 -0.67 4.13 6.46
C VAL A 133 -0.33 2.86 5.68
N HIS A 134 -1.33 2.19 5.12
CA HIS A 134 -1.13 1.20 4.07
C HIS A 134 -1.90 1.60 2.81
N PHE A 135 -1.40 1.16 1.67
CA PHE A 135 -2.13 1.16 0.42
C PHE A 135 -2.79 -0.21 0.25
N ALA A 136 -4.12 -0.24 0.16
CA ALA A 136 -4.86 -1.42 -0.23
C ALA A 136 -5.31 -1.25 -1.68
N ILE A 137 -4.71 -2.01 -2.59
CA ILE A 137 -4.96 -1.94 -4.03
C ILE A 137 -5.90 -3.07 -4.40
N SER A 138 -7.07 -2.73 -4.95
CA SER A 138 -8.09 -3.71 -5.32
C SER A 138 -7.66 -4.51 -6.54
N GLY A 139 -7.77 -5.83 -6.46
CA GLY A 139 -7.44 -6.78 -7.53
C GLY A 139 -5.95 -7.05 -7.69
N LEU A 140 -5.63 -7.82 -8.73
CA LEU A 140 -4.27 -8.15 -9.16
C LEU A 140 -3.46 -6.87 -9.49
N ILE A 141 -2.19 -6.86 -9.09
CA ILE A 141 -1.17 -5.95 -9.63
C ILE A 141 -0.36 -6.75 -10.65
N ASP A 142 -0.32 -6.28 -11.90
CA ASP A 142 0.37 -6.96 -13.00
C ASP A 142 1.49 -6.11 -13.59
N GLU A 143 2.21 -6.69 -14.55
CA GLU A 143 3.37 -6.10 -15.22
C GLU A 143 3.10 -4.73 -15.84
N HIS A 144 1.86 -4.42 -16.24
CA HIS A 144 1.51 -3.11 -16.81
C HIS A 144 1.41 -2.02 -15.76
N MET A 145 1.23 -2.39 -14.49
CA MET A 145 1.18 -1.47 -13.36
C MET A 145 2.54 -1.35 -12.67
N ILE A 146 3.42 -2.34 -12.80
CA ILE A 146 4.74 -2.37 -12.15
C ILE A 146 5.75 -1.63 -13.03
N ASN A 147 6.20 -0.47 -12.55
CA ASN A 147 7.24 0.32 -13.21
C ASN A 147 8.65 -0.13 -12.81
N ASP A 148 8.81 -0.61 -11.57
CA ASP A 148 10.09 -1.02 -10.99
C ASP A 148 9.87 -1.98 -9.82
N LEU A 149 10.79 -2.93 -9.64
CA LEU A 149 10.70 -3.96 -8.60
C LEU A 149 12.09 -4.43 -8.15
N GLU A 150 12.33 -4.32 -6.84
CA GLU A 150 13.56 -4.78 -6.17
C GLU A 150 13.17 -5.67 -4.98
N ILE A 151 13.91 -6.76 -4.76
CA ILE A 151 13.71 -7.61 -3.57
C ILE A 151 14.92 -7.55 -2.65
N GLN A 152 14.69 -7.45 -1.34
CA GLN A 152 15.72 -7.42 -0.31
C GLN A 152 15.33 -8.33 0.85
N LYS A 153 16.17 -9.33 1.14
CA LYS A 153 15.96 -10.25 2.27
C LYS A 153 16.45 -9.63 3.58
N HIS A 154 15.71 -9.82 4.65
CA HIS A 154 16.15 -9.48 6.02
C HIS A 154 17.17 -10.53 6.48
N SER A 155 18.24 -10.05 7.09
CA SER A 155 19.33 -10.90 7.63
C SER A 155 18.98 -11.39 9.03
#